data_AF-A0A196SHC3-F1
#
_entry.id   AF-A0A196SHC3-F1
#
_cell.length_a   1.000
_cell.length_b   1.000
_cell.length_c   1.000
_cell.angle_alpha   90.00
_cell.angle_beta   90.00
_cell.angle_gamma   90.00
#
_symmetry.space_group_name_H-M   'P 1'
#
loop_
_entity.id
_entity.type
_entity.pdbx_description
1 polymer ?
#
loop_
_entity_poly.entity_id
_entity_poly.type
_entity_poly.pdbx_seq_one_letter_code
_entity_poly.pdbx_strand_id
1 'polypeptide(L)'
;MAAGKKEPKSCFYYLVVAIVFMVPIVLLVVGAVSLMSSSERTLMISEYNRRAREWNKHGMEDFTGLSIYAELNGRNSAMKEVRDQSGDYFPVRDSCHLEGDPEAGCIATKALFYATPIIGTEKELSVIVSYKDRIVVNETVITVEQKRVGVRELECNHNTELCRVQCKERYNGNWNEKEEECEYSQYLSDLCYRVNFDDSNNLVLDSPPEWVLDTKSLGCFYSNEWSPVKYSLNSTATPSLTLRYFQDSEVAASYTTRGCSEEHDGNAKCMGLTRKEASRIGIICTVISIAVMIVLLTVMGIVNYVRRLEKDDITAPIV
;
A
#
# COMPACT_ATOMS: atom_id res chain seq x y z
N MET A 1 -15.10 -54.12 37.18
CA MET A 1 -14.15 -53.41 36.30
C MET A 1 -14.89 -52.88 35.09
N ALA A 2 -15.28 -51.61 35.12
CA ALA A 2 -15.78 -50.90 33.94
C ALA A 2 -14.71 -49.88 33.57
N ALA A 3 -13.95 -50.16 32.51
CA ALA A 3 -12.99 -49.21 31.96
C ALA A 3 -13.78 -48.06 31.31
N GLY A 4 -13.79 -46.90 31.96
CA GLY A 4 -14.38 -45.69 31.40
C GLY A 4 -13.73 -45.36 30.06
N LYS A 5 -14.54 -45.37 28.99
CA LYS A 5 -14.16 -44.94 27.65
C LYS A 5 -13.72 -43.47 27.73
N LYS A 6 -12.42 -43.18 27.55
CA LYS A 6 -11.94 -41.81 27.36
C LYS A 6 -12.49 -41.28 26.04
N GLU A 7 -13.39 -40.31 26.11
CA GLU A 7 -13.83 -39.57 24.93
C GLU A 7 -12.63 -38.91 24.23
N PRO A 8 -12.55 -38.96 22.89
CA PRO A 8 -11.48 -38.30 22.16
C PRO A 8 -11.61 -36.79 22.35
N LYS A 9 -10.62 -36.17 23.00
CA LYS A 9 -10.55 -34.71 23.11
C LYS A 9 -10.55 -34.11 21.71
N SER A 10 -11.61 -33.37 21.39
CA SER A 10 -11.82 -32.76 20.08
C SER A 10 -10.61 -31.91 19.65
N CYS A 11 -10.15 -32.08 18.41
CA CYS A 11 -9.06 -31.30 17.80
C CYS A 11 -9.25 -29.77 18.00
N PHE A 12 -10.51 -29.33 18.04
CA PHE A 12 -10.91 -27.95 18.30
C PHE A 12 -10.41 -27.42 19.66
N TYR A 13 -10.37 -28.25 20.70
CA TYR A 13 -9.89 -27.87 22.03
C TYR A 13 -8.40 -27.50 22.00
N TYR A 14 -7.57 -28.30 21.32
CA TYR A 14 -6.13 -28.03 21.24
C TYR A 14 -5.83 -26.78 20.41
N LEU A 15 -6.61 -26.52 19.36
CA LEU A 15 -6.49 -25.32 18.54
C LEU A 15 -6.86 -24.06 19.33
N VAL A 16 -7.97 -24.08 20.08
CA VAL A 16 -8.38 -22.96 20.94
C VAL A 16 -7.34 -22.69 22.03
N VAL A 17 -6.82 -23.74 22.68
CA VAL A 17 -5.75 -23.60 23.68
C VAL A 17 -4.50 -23.01 23.04
N ALA A 18 -4.08 -23.48 21.87
CA ALA A 18 -2.91 -22.94 21.17
C ALA A 18 -3.06 -21.44 20.83
N ILE A 19 -4.22 -21.03 20.31
CA ILE A 19 -4.50 -19.61 20.00
C ILE A 19 -4.41 -18.75 21.27
N VAL A 20 -5.02 -19.21 22.38
CA VAL A 20 -5.03 -18.48 23.65
C VAL A 20 -3.62 -18.29 24.23
N PHE A 21 -2.70 -19.24 24.01
CA PHE A 21 -1.28 -19.09 24.41
C PHE A 21 -0.45 -18.25 23.41
N MET A 22 -0.79 -18.27 22.13
CA MET A 22 -0.04 -17.52 21.10
C MET A 22 -0.36 -16.03 21.12
N VAL A 23 -1.62 -15.64 21.36
CA VAL A 23 -2.04 -14.23 21.41
C VAL A 23 -1.19 -13.36 22.37
N PRO A 24 -0.96 -13.73 23.64
CA PRO A 24 -0.13 -12.93 24.53
C PRO A 24 1.34 -12.86 24.07
N ILE A 25 1.89 -13.95 23.49
CA ILE A 25 3.25 -13.94 22.94
C ILE A 25 3.35 -12.93 21.79
N VAL A 26 2.39 -12.94 20.86
CA VAL A 26 2.32 -11.97 19.77
C VAL A 26 2.22 -10.54 20.31
N LEU A 27 1.37 -10.30 21.31
CA LEU A 27 1.24 -8.99 21.93
C LEU A 27 2.53 -8.52 22.63
N LEU A 28 3.31 -9.43 23.23
CA LEU A 28 4.63 -9.09 23.79
C LEU A 28 5.62 -8.71 22.70
N VAL A 29 5.62 -9.43 21.57
CA VAL A 29 6.48 -9.11 20.43
C VAL A 29 6.11 -7.74 19.86
N VAL A 30 4.82 -7.49 19.61
CA VAL A 30 4.33 -6.18 19.14
C VAL A 30 4.70 -5.07 20.15
N GLY A 31 4.53 -5.34 21.44
CA GLY A 31 4.89 -4.42 22.51
C GLY A 31 6.38 -4.08 22.51
N ALA A 32 7.25 -5.10 22.43
CA ALA A 32 8.69 -4.96 22.40
C ALA A 32 9.16 -4.19 21.15
N VAL A 33 8.65 -4.54 19.97
CA VAL A 33 8.97 -3.84 18.71
C VAL A 33 8.57 -2.37 18.79
N SER A 34 7.37 -2.08 19.28
CA SER A 34 6.86 -0.70 19.39
C SER A 34 7.65 0.15 20.42
N LEU A 35 8.25 -0.48 21.42
CA LEU A 35 9.08 0.18 22.44
C LEU A 35 10.53 0.38 21.98
N MET A 36 11.05 -0.55 21.18
CA MET A 36 12.44 -0.55 20.72
C MET A 36 12.63 0.15 19.37
N SER A 37 11.57 0.38 18.60
CA SER A 37 11.69 1.01 17.30
C SER A 37 12.21 2.45 17.43
N SER A 38 13.21 2.78 16.61
CA SER A 38 13.56 4.17 16.32
C SER A 38 12.33 4.87 15.74
N SER A 39 12.28 6.21 15.81
CA SER A 39 11.19 6.92 15.13
C SER A 39 11.37 6.82 13.61
N GLU A 40 10.79 5.78 13.01
CA GLU A 40 10.69 5.60 11.56
C GLU A 40 10.10 6.87 10.91
N ARG A 41 9.12 7.49 11.59
CA ARG A 41 8.57 8.80 11.24
C ARG A 41 9.63 9.88 11.07
N THR A 42 10.54 10.07 12.03
CA THR A 42 11.62 11.06 11.90
C THR A 42 12.54 10.77 10.72
N LEU A 43 12.87 9.50 10.48
CA LEU A 43 13.70 9.09 9.33
C LEU A 43 12.99 9.36 7.99
N MET A 44 11.71 9.03 7.89
CA MET A 44 10.88 9.30 6.72
C MET A 44 10.77 10.81 6.44
N ILE A 45 10.48 11.62 7.46
CA ILE A 45 10.46 13.09 7.33
C ILE A 45 11.81 13.61 6.83
N SER A 46 12.92 13.12 7.38
CA SER A 46 14.27 13.54 6.97
C SER A 46 14.59 13.17 5.52
N GLU A 47 14.27 11.94 5.09
CA GLU A 47 14.52 11.48 3.73
C GLU A 47 13.64 12.20 2.70
N TYR A 48 12.35 12.39 2.99
CA TYR A 48 11.47 13.21 2.17
C TYR A 48 12.00 14.65 2.06
N ASN A 49 12.34 15.28 3.19
CA ASN A 49 12.83 16.65 3.20
C ASN A 49 14.14 16.81 2.42
N ARG A 50 15.00 15.79 2.42
CA ARG A 50 16.22 15.78 1.59
C ARG A 50 15.88 15.90 0.11
N ARG A 51 14.93 15.09 -0.37
CA ARG A 51 14.45 15.08 -1.77
C ARG A 51 13.68 16.35 -2.12
N ALA A 52 12.79 16.81 -1.25
CA ALA A 52 11.99 18.03 -1.43
C ALA A 52 12.86 19.30 -1.55
N ARG A 53 14.01 19.35 -0.86
CA ARG A 53 14.98 20.45 -1.02
C ARG A 53 15.57 20.49 -2.43
N GLU A 54 15.96 19.35 -2.98
CA GLU A 54 16.49 19.28 -4.36
C GLU A 54 15.43 19.69 -5.38
N TRP A 55 14.18 19.25 -5.19
CA TRP A 55 13.05 19.68 -6.03
C TRP A 55 12.87 21.19 -6.03
N ASN A 56 12.81 21.81 -4.84
CA ASN A 56 12.61 23.25 -4.70
C ASN A 56 13.80 24.06 -5.20
N LYS A 57 15.02 23.51 -5.16
CA LYS A 57 16.27 24.22 -5.49
C LYS A 57 16.65 24.09 -6.96
N HIS A 58 16.42 22.93 -7.57
CA HIS A 58 16.88 22.60 -8.92
C HIS A 58 15.74 22.05 -9.78
N GLY A 59 15.10 20.95 -9.36
CA GLY A 59 14.18 20.22 -10.23
C GLY A 59 12.98 21.02 -10.77
N MET A 60 12.42 21.95 -9.98
CA MET A 60 11.35 22.83 -10.45
C MET A 60 11.81 23.75 -11.59
N GLU A 61 13.02 24.31 -11.48
CA GLU A 61 13.57 25.21 -12.50
C GLU A 61 13.92 24.42 -13.76
N ASP A 62 14.60 23.28 -13.59
CA ASP A 62 15.04 22.42 -14.69
C ASP A 62 13.86 21.87 -15.52
N PHE A 63 12.71 21.64 -14.88
CA PHE A 63 11.55 21.01 -15.52
C PHE A 63 10.47 22.01 -16.00
N THR A 64 10.66 23.31 -15.78
CA THR A 64 9.70 24.36 -16.17
C THR A 64 9.85 24.75 -17.64
N GLY A 65 8.73 25.02 -18.32
CA GLY A 65 8.71 25.67 -19.64
C GLY A 65 9.16 24.77 -20.79
N LEU A 66 9.07 23.45 -20.63
CA LEU A 66 9.41 22.48 -21.65
C LEU A 66 8.29 22.38 -22.70
N SER A 67 8.69 22.25 -23.97
CA SER A 67 7.77 21.95 -25.06
C SER A 67 7.78 20.45 -25.35
N ILE A 68 6.88 19.72 -24.68
CA ILE A 68 6.74 18.26 -24.80
C ILE A 68 5.51 17.95 -25.63
N TYR A 69 5.63 17.01 -26.56
CA TYR A 69 4.55 16.58 -27.45
C TYR A 69 4.25 15.11 -27.24
N ALA A 70 2.97 14.76 -27.24
CA ALA A 70 2.48 13.40 -27.16
C ALA A 70 1.64 13.09 -28.40
N GLU A 71 2.01 12.02 -29.10
CA GLU A 71 1.24 11.41 -30.16
C GLU A 71 0.54 10.16 -29.62
N LEU A 72 -0.79 10.24 -29.54
CA LEU A 72 -1.66 9.18 -29.05
C LEU A 72 -2.51 8.70 -30.22
N ASN A 73 -2.29 7.46 -30.67
CA ASN A 73 -2.97 6.86 -31.83
C ASN A 73 -2.95 7.77 -33.08
N GLY A 74 -1.79 8.33 -33.40
CA GLY A 74 -1.60 9.22 -34.55
C GLY A 74 -2.09 10.66 -34.34
N ARG A 75 -2.64 10.99 -33.16
CA ARG A 75 -3.04 12.36 -32.80
C ARG A 75 -1.95 13.02 -31.97
N ASN A 76 -1.27 13.99 -32.57
CA ASN A 76 -0.26 14.78 -31.88
C ASN A 76 -0.90 15.92 -31.07
N SER A 77 -0.47 16.09 -29.83
CA SER A 77 -0.90 17.15 -28.91
C SER A 77 0.29 17.65 -28.08
N ALA A 78 0.35 18.96 -27.84
CA ALA A 78 1.29 19.50 -26.86
C ALA A 78 0.81 19.12 -25.45
N MET A 79 1.70 18.58 -24.62
CA MET A 79 1.39 18.31 -23.23
C MET A 79 1.35 19.62 -22.44
N LYS A 80 0.34 19.76 -21.59
CA LYS A 80 0.13 20.95 -20.78
C LYS A 80 0.98 20.87 -19.50
N GLU A 81 1.71 21.94 -19.20
CA GLU A 81 2.33 22.13 -17.89
C GLU A 81 1.25 22.35 -16.81
N VAL A 82 1.25 21.51 -15.78
CA VAL A 82 0.30 21.54 -14.67
C VAL A 82 1.03 21.85 -13.38
N ARG A 83 0.50 22.82 -12.61
CA ARG A 83 1.07 23.29 -11.33
C ARG A 83 0.09 23.23 -10.16
N ASP A 84 -1.10 22.71 -10.40
CA ASP A 84 -2.14 22.64 -9.39
C ASP A 84 -1.81 21.54 -8.38
N GLN A 85 -2.00 21.85 -7.10
CA GLN A 85 -1.84 20.91 -5.99
C GLN A 85 -3.22 20.57 -5.40
N SER A 86 -3.44 19.30 -5.05
CA SER A 86 -4.62 18.90 -4.28
C SER A 86 -4.32 19.02 -2.79
N GLY A 87 -5.17 19.70 -2.01
CA GLY A 87 -5.18 19.66 -0.53
C GLY A 87 -4.01 20.34 0.21
N ASP A 88 -4.26 20.73 1.46
CA ASP A 88 -3.32 21.52 2.29
C ASP A 88 -2.09 20.75 2.77
N TYR A 89 -2.12 19.42 2.70
CA TYR A 89 -1.06 18.53 3.18
C TYR A 89 -0.23 17.93 2.04
N PHE A 90 -0.28 18.53 0.84
CA PHE A 90 0.53 18.09 -0.28
C PHE A 90 2.05 18.26 0.02
N PRO A 91 2.91 17.34 -0.45
CA PRO A 91 2.61 16.09 -1.13
C PRO A 91 2.48 14.89 -0.17
N VAL A 92 2.86 15.03 1.10
CA VAL A 92 3.03 13.89 2.02
C VAL A 92 1.77 13.43 2.74
N ARG A 93 0.69 14.21 2.71
CA ARG A 93 -0.59 13.93 3.41
C ARG A 93 -0.43 13.74 4.91
N ASP A 94 0.47 14.52 5.50
CA ASP A 94 0.76 14.51 6.93
C ASP A 94 1.07 15.94 7.41
N SER A 95 0.56 16.29 8.58
CA SER A 95 0.87 17.58 9.22
C SER A 95 2.34 17.78 9.57
N CYS A 96 3.09 16.71 9.83
CA CYS A 96 4.51 16.74 10.23
C CYS A 96 4.87 17.74 11.35
N HIS A 97 3.93 18.00 12.26
CA HIS A 97 4.10 18.90 13.41
C HIS A 97 3.62 18.22 14.69
N LEU A 98 3.77 16.89 14.77
CA LEU A 98 3.42 16.13 15.96
C LEU A 98 4.59 16.16 16.95
N GLU A 99 4.30 15.90 18.22
CA GLU A 99 5.32 15.86 19.27
C GLU A 99 6.37 14.77 18.97
N GLY A 100 7.64 15.18 18.86
CA GLY A 100 8.76 14.32 18.48
C GLY A 100 9.14 14.38 17.00
N ASP A 101 8.38 15.12 16.17
CA ASP A 101 8.80 15.45 14.81
C ASP A 101 9.96 16.45 14.82
N PRO A 102 10.78 16.49 13.74
CA PRO A 102 11.74 17.58 13.55
C PRO A 102 11.06 18.96 13.60
N GLU A 103 11.72 19.95 14.20
CA GLU A 103 11.19 21.32 14.32
C GLU A 103 10.80 21.92 12.96
N ALA A 104 11.56 21.61 11.91
CA ALA A 104 11.28 22.08 10.55
C ALA A 104 10.02 21.46 9.92
N GLY A 105 9.48 20.38 10.48
CA GLY A 105 8.37 19.62 9.91
C GLY A 105 8.66 19.07 8.51
N CYS A 106 7.61 18.80 7.73
CA CYS A 106 7.75 18.41 6.31
C CYS A 106 7.82 19.66 5.44
N ILE A 107 8.73 19.65 4.47
CA ILE A 107 8.87 20.73 3.50
C ILE A 107 7.69 20.69 2.52
N ALA A 108 6.92 21.78 2.50
CA ALA A 108 5.93 22.01 1.45
C ALA A 108 6.62 22.31 0.12
N THR A 109 6.04 21.79 -0.96
CA THR A 109 6.54 21.92 -2.33
C THR A 109 5.39 22.32 -3.25
N LYS A 110 5.72 22.80 -4.44
CA LYS A 110 4.74 23.01 -5.52
C LYS A 110 4.70 21.79 -6.42
N ALA A 111 3.54 21.52 -7.00
CA ALA A 111 3.40 20.54 -8.09
C ALA A 111 3.95 21.12 -9.40
N LEU A 112 4.59 20.26 -10.21
CA LEU A 112 4.94 20.55 -11.60
C LEU A 112 5.07 19.24 -12.37
N PHE A 113 4.21 19.04 -13.35
CA PHE A 113 4.23 17.90 -14.26
C PHE A 113 3.63 18.29 -15.61
N TYR A 114 3.78 17.42 -16.62
CA TYR A 114 3.13 17.60 -17.92
C TYR A 114 2.04 16.57 -18.11
N ALA A 115 0.89 16.98 -18.62
CA ALA A 115 -0.23 16.07 -18.86
C ALA A 115 -0.96 16.36 -20.16
N THR A 116 -1.52 15.31 -20.76
CA THR A 116 -2.49 15.40 -21.86
C THR A 116 -3.59 14.35 -21.67
N PRO A 117 -4.87 14.65 -21.95
CA PRO A 117 -5.92 13.65 -21.86
C PRO A 117 -5.76 12.59 -22.96
N ILE A 118 -5.98 11.34 -22.62
CA ILE A 118 -6.03 10.23 -23.56
C ILE A 118 -7.46 10.15 -24.10
N ILE A 119 -7.61 10.48 -25.38
CA ILE A 119 -8.91 10.52 -26.05
C ILE A 119 -9.00 9.37 -27.05
N GLY A 120 -9.81 8.37 -26.74
CA GLY A 120 -10.04 7.24 -27.63
C GLY A 120 -10.69 6.07 -26.90
N THR A 121 -11.27 5.15 -27.66
CA THR A 121 -11.87 3.90 -27.16
C THR A 121 -11.22 2.67 -27.78
N GLU A 122 -10.06 2.85 -28.40
CA GLU A 122 -9.32 1.79 -29.08
C GLU A 122 -8.74 0.85 -28.04
N LYS A 123 -8.76 -0.46 -28.32
CA LYS A 123 -8.30 -1.50 -27.37
C LYS A 123 -6.79 -1.41 -27.09
N GLU A 124 -6.03 -0.93 -28.07
CA GLU A 124 -4.61 -0.69 -27.98
C GLU A 124 -4.34 0.80 -28.24
N LEU A 125 -3.44 1.37 -27.47
CA LEU A 125 -3.04 2.76 -27.49
C LEU A 125 -1.54 2.83 -27.80
N SER A 126 -1.20 3.30 -29.00
CA SER A 126 0.16 3.71 -29.34
C SER A 126 0.48 5.03 -28.65
N VAL A 127 1.51 5.02 -27.82
CA VAL A 127 1.97 6.15 -27.01
C VAL A 127 3.37 6.53 -27.46
N ILE A 128 3.48 7.70 -28.09
CA ILE A 128 4.78 8.31 -28.43
C ILE A 128 4.88 9.65 -27.73
N VAL A 129 5.92 9.84 -26.93
CA VAL A 129 6.26 11.14 -26.32
C VAL A 129 7.54 11.63 -26.94
N SER A 130 7.59 12.92 -27.27
CA SER A 130 8.77 13.55 -27.86
C SER A 130 9.13 14.89 -27.22
N TYR A 131 10.43 15.17 -27.22
CA TYR A 131 11.02 16.41 -26.76
C TYR A 131 12.20 16.77 -27.67
N LYS A 132 12.25 18.01 -28.18
CA LYS A 132 13.27 18.46 -29.16
C LYS A 132 13.43 17.48 -30.35
N ASP A 133 12.31 17.03 -30.92
CA ASP A 133 12.24 16.06 -32.02
C ASP A 133 12.84 14.67 -31.72
N ARG A 134 13.14 14.37 -30.45
CA ARG A 134 13.58 13.04 -30.00
C ARG A 134 12.46 12.32 -29.31
N ILE A 135 12.35 11.02 -29.57
CA ILE A 135 11.41 10.13 -28.92
C ILE A 135 11.92 9.80 -27.51
N VAL A 136 11.07 10.04 -26.52
CA VAL A 136 11.30 9.76 -25.09
C VAL A 136 10.59 8.48 -24.68
N VAL A 137 9.32 8.33 -25.09
CA VAL A 137 8.48 7.13 -24.87
C VAL A 137 8.00 6.63 -26.23
N ASN A 138 8.00 5.32 -26.42
CA ASN A 138 7.42 4.67 -27.59
C ASN A 138 6.97 3.26 -27.21
N GLU A 139 5.69 3.11 -26.91
CA GLU A 139 5.11 1.82 -26.53
C GLU A 139 3.63 1.71 -26.92
N THR A 140 3.13 0.48 -26.88
CA THR A 140 1.72 0.18 -27.06
C THR A 140 1.13 -0.30 -25.74
N VAL A 141 0.07 0.36 -25.28
CA VAL A 141 -0.62 0.04 -24.03
C VAL A 141 -2.01 -0.53 -24.32
N ILE A 142 -2.44 -1.52 -23.55
CA ILE A 142 -3.82 -2.03 -23.63
C ILE A 142 -4.74 -1.10 -22.83
N THR A 143 -5.87 -0.69 -23.41
CA THR A 143 -6.80 0.24 -22.73
C THR A 143 -7.86 -0.47 -21.90
N VAL A 144 -8.10 -1.76 -22.18
CA VAL A 144 -9.08 -2.60 -21.46
C VAL A 144 -8.51 -3.99 -21.22
N GLU A 145 -8.35 -4.35 -19.94
CA GLU A 145 -7.93 -5.68 -19.52
C GLU A 145 -9.12 -6.51 -19.02
N GLN A 146 -9.18 -7.77 -19.44
CA GLN A 146 -10.11 -8.75 -18.87
C GLN A 146 -9.42 -9.46 -17.70
N LYS A 147 -10.06 -9.45 -16.54
CA LYS A 147 -9.60 -10.11 -15.32
C LYS A 147 -10.63 -11.14 -14.87
N ARG A 148 -10.15 -12.10 -14.08
CA ARG A 148 -10.97 -13.15 -13.49
C ARG A 148 -10.59 -13.33 -12.04
N VAL A 149 -11.58 -13.44 -11.17
CA VAL A 149 -11.39 -13.70 -9.74
C VAL A 149 -12.30 -14.83 -9.29
N GLY A 150 -11.74 -15.74 -8.50
CA GLY A 150 -12.47 -16.93 -8.04
C GLY A 150 -13.20 -16.71 -6.72
N VAL A 151 -13.86 -17.76 -6.26
CA VAL A 151 -14.65 -17.82 -5.01
C VAL A 151 -13.91 -17.27 -3.79
N ARG A 152 -12.59 -17.53 -3.67
CA ARG A 152 -11.80 -17.13 -2.50
C ARG A 152 -11.66 -15.61 -2.39
N GLU A 153 -11.44 -14.94 -3.51
CA GLU A 153 -11.24 -13.49 -3.57
C GLU A 153 -12.57 -12.72 -3.46
N LEU A 154 -13.67 -13.36 -3.87
CA LEU A 154 -15.03 -12.88 -3.64
C LEU A 154 -15.54 -13.16 -2.22
N GLU A 155 -14.83 -13.97 -1.45
CA GLU A 155 -15.18 -14.37 -0.07
C GLU A 155 -16.60 -14.97 0.04
N CYS A 156 -17.08 -15.63 -1.01
CA CYS A 156 -18.47 -16.07 -1.13
C CYS A 156 -18.72 -17.55 -0.76
N ASN A 157 -17.67 -18.29 -0.36
CA ASN A 157 -17.75 -19.68 0.13
C ASN A 157 -18.57 -20.63 -0.77
N HIS A 158 -18.40 -20.53 -2.09
CA HIS A 158 -19.11 -21.32 -3.11
C HIS A 158 -20.65 -21.14 -3.11
N ASN A 159 -21.18 -20.13 -2.43
CA ASN A 159 -22.59 -19.78 -2.54
C ASN A 159 -22.81 -18.96 -3.82
N THR A 160 -23.39 -19.58 -4.84
CA THR A 160 -23.60 -18.98 -6.18
C THR A 160 -24.26 -17.61 -6.13
N GLU A 161 -25.31 -17.44 -5.34
CA GLU A 161 -26.03 -16.16 -5.27
C GLU A 161 -25.14 -15.09 -4.63
N LEU A 162 -24.43 -15.44 -3.56
CA LEU A 162 -23.49 -14.53 -2.92
C LEU A 162 -22.32 -14.17 -3.85
N CYS A 163 -21.75 -15.16 -4.56
CA CYS A 163 -20.66 -14.92 -5.52
C CYS A 163 -21.12 -13.99 -6.65
N ARG A 164 -22.35 -14.17 -7.14
CA ARG A 164 -22.94 -13.31 -8.16
C ARG A 164 -23.10 -11.87 -7.67
N VAL A 165 -23.65 -11.68 -6.47
CA VAL A 165 -23.81 -10.35 -5.86
C VAL A 165 -22.45 -9.69 -5.63
N GLN A 166 -21.49 -10.38 -5.01
CA GLN A 166 -20.15 -9.84 -4.75
C GLN A 166 -19.40 -9.51 -6.04
N CYS A 167 -19.52 -10.35 -7.07
CA CYS A 167 -18.94 -10.09 -8.39
C CYS A 167 -19.49 -8.79 -9.00
N LYS A 168 -20.80 -8.58 -8.89
CA LYS A 168 -21.46 -7.39 -9.42
C LYS A 168 -21.13 -6.15 -8.60
N GLU A 169 -21.17 -6.22 -7.27
CA GLU A 169 -20.98 -5.08 -6.39
C GLU A 169 -19.52 -4.62 -6.30
N ARG A 170 -18.56 -5.56 -6.22
CA ARG A 170 -17.13 -5.22 -6.08
C ARG A 170 -16.46 -4.89 -7.41
N TYR A 171 -16.82 -5.60 -8.48
CA TYR A 171 -16.10 -5.55 -9.76
C TYR A 171 -16.94 -5.07 -10.94
N ASN A 172 -18.25 -4.85 -10.75
CA ASN A 172 -19.19 -4.66 -11.86
C ASN A 172 -19.11 -5.79 -12.91
N GLY A 173 -18.68 -6.98 -12.49
CA GLY A 173 -18.42 -8.12 -13.34
C GLY A 173 -19.63 -8.99 -13.62
N ASN A 174 -19.39 -10.11 -14.29
CA ASN A 174 -20.36 -11.16 -14.54
C ASN A 174 -19.87 -12.50 -13.98
N TRP A 175 -20.72 -13.19 -13.22
CA TRP A 175 -20.39 -14.46 -12.60
C TRP A 175 -20.60 -15.62 -13.57
N ASN A 176 -19.56 -16.45 -13.74
CA ASN A 176 -19.59 -17.66 -14.53
C ASN A 176 -19.73 -18.87 -13.59
N GLU A 177 -20.96 -19.40 -13.47
CA GLU A 177 -21.28 -20.52 -12.56
C GLU A 177 -20.52 -21.80 -12.90
N LYS A 178 -20.16 -22.01 -14.17
CA LYS A 178 -19.49 -23.24 -14.61
C LYS A 178 -18.02 -23.26 -14.19
N GLU A 179 -17.33 -22.14 -14.35
CA GLU A 179 -15.91 -22.02 -14.02
C GLU A 179 -15.70 -21.55 -12.56
N GLU A 180 -16.78 -21.17 -11.86
CA GLU A 180 -16.74 -20.54 -10.54
C GLU A 180 -15.84 -19.28 -10.48
N GLU A 181 -15.91 -18.46 -11.53
CA GLU A 181 -15.13 -17.24 -11.69
C GLU A 181 -16.01 -16.02 -11.98
N CYS A 182 -15.66 -14.87 -11.40
CA CYS A 182 -16.18 -13.57 -11.79
C CYS A 182 -15.29 -12.97 -12.88
N GLU A 183 -15.86 -12.76 -14.06
CA GLU A 183 -15.20 -12.11 -15.18
C GLU A 183 -15.53 -10.62 -15.18
N TYR A 184 -14.53 -9.76 -15.21
CA TYR A 184 -14.72 -8.30 -15.23
C TYR A 184 -13.65 -7.61 -16.05
N SER A 185 -13.93 -6.36 -16.42
CA SER A 185 -13.02 -5.52 -17.17
C SER A 185 -12.45 -4.42 -16.30
N GLN A 186 -11.16 -4.17 -16.43
CA GLN A 186 -10.51 -2.96 -15.93
C GLN A 186 -10.14 -2.06 -17.11
N TYR A 187 -10.26 -0.76 -16.91
CA TYR A 187 -10.08 0.27 -17.92
C TYR A 187 -8.88 1.13 -17.54
N LEU A 188 -8.08 1.51 -18.53
CA LEU A 188 -6.95 2.40 -18.36
C LEU A 188 -7.44 3.68 -17.66
N SER A 189 -6.83 3.99 -16.52
CA SER A 189 -7.22 5.14 -15.70
C SER A 189 -6.15 6.22 -15.69
N ASP A 190 -4.87 5.85 -15.77
CA ASP A 190 -3.76 6.80 -15.85
C ASP A 190 -2.54 6.15 -16.49
N LEU A 191 -1.79 6.95 -17.25
CA LEU A 191 -0.44 6.66 -17.69
C LEU A 191 0.50 7.68 -17.05
N CYS A 192 1.50 7.23 -16.31
CA CYS A 192 2.47 8.13 -15.71
C CYS A 192 3.89 7.59 -15.89
N TYR A 193 4.74 8.32 -16.62
CA TYR A 193 6.16 7.99 -16.76
C TYR A 193 7.03 8.99 -16.01
N ARG A 194 8.10 8.45 -15.43
CA ARG A 194 9.16 9.22 -14.79
C ARG A 194 10.28 9.48 -15.79
N VAL A 195 10.74 10.73 -15.84
CA VAL A 195 11.74 11.20 -16.80
C VAL A 195 12.89 11.93 -16.12
N ASN A 196 14.05 11.95 -16.79
CA ASN A 196 15.25 12.68 -16.39
C ASN A 196 15.88 13.34 -17.63
N PHE A 197 16.87 14.21 -17.43
CA PHE A 197 17.72 14.74 -18.48
C PHE A 197 19.00 13.92 -18.60
N ASP A 198 19.42 13.61 -19.83
CA ASP A 198 20.76 13.10 -20.11
C ASP A 198 21.82 14.21 -20.06
N ASP A 199 23.10 13.83 -20.17
CA ASP A 199 24.23 14.77 -20.20
C ASP A 199 24.15 15.82 -21.34
N SER A 200 23.33 15.54 -22.36
CA SER A 200 23.09 16.42 -23.51
C SER A 200 21.83 17.28 -23.36
N ASN A 201 21.23 17.30 -22.18
CA ASN A 201 20.01 18.04 -21.87
C ASN A 201 18.81 17.63 -22.76
N ASN A 202 18.74 16.34 -23.11
CA ASN A 202 17.56 15.72 -23.71
C ASN A 202 16.79 14.95 -22.64
N LEU A 203 15.47 14.95 -22.77
CA LEU A 203 14.61 14.19 -21.90
C LEU A 203 14.70 12.69 -22.24
N VAL A 204 14.89 11.86 -21.23
CA VAL A 204 14.96 10.40 -21.32
C VAL A 204 14.10 9.77 -20.22
N LEU A 205 13.72 8.51 -20.38
CA LEU A 205 13.07 7.74 -19.32
C LEU A 205 14.06 7.54 -18.16
N ASP A 206 13.58 7.67 -16.92
CA ASP A 206 14.40 7.51 -15.71
C ASP A 206 14.70 6.02 -15.44
N SER A 207 15.64 5.47 -16.22
CA SER A 207 16.03 4.06 -16.22
C SER A 207 17.55 3.89 -16.36
N PRO A 208 18.25 3.33 -15.36
CA PRO A 208 17.74 3.02 -14.01
C PRO A 208 17.29 4.30 -13.28
N PRO A 209 16.48 4.17 -12.21
CA PRO A 209 16.07 5.34 -11.43
C PRO A 209 17.27 6.10 -10.85
N GLU A 210 17.36 7.40 -11.12
CA GLU A 210 18.43 8.25 -10.58
C GLU A 210 18.33 8.38 -9.05
N TRP A 211 17.11 8.54 -8.55
CA TRP A 211 16.84 8.39 -7.13
C TRP A 211 16.61 6.92 -6.78
N VAL A 212 17.12 6.51 -5.62
CA VAL A 212 16.86 5.16 -5.10
C VAL A 212 15.36 4.98 -4.90
N LEU A 213 14.79 4.12 -5.74
CA LEU A 213 13.44 3.59 -5.69
C LEU A 213 13.57 2.06 -5.70
N ASP A 214 12.76 1.35 -4.91
CA ASP A 214 12.82 -0.12 -4.78
C ASP A 214 12.21 -0.81 -6.03
N THR A 215 12.56 -0.36 -7.23
CA THR A 215 11.97 -0.78 -8.51
C THR A 215 12.92 -0.58 -9.69
N LYS A 216 12.61 -1.24 -10.81
CA LYS A 216 13.17 -0.95 -12.13
C LYS A 216 12.13 -0.38 -13.10
N SER A 217 10.88 -0.28 -12.66
CA SER A 217 9.77 0.20 -13.47
C SER A 217 9.79 1.72 -13.59
N LEU A 218 9.16 2.22 -14.65
CA LEU A 218 9.25 3.62 -15.09
C LEU A 218 8.09 4.49 -14.59
N GLY A 219 7.17 3.91 -13.83
CA GLY A 219 6.00 4.59 -13.33
C GLY A 219 6.30 5.58 -12.21
N CYS A 220 5.33 6.42 -11.90
CA CYS A 220 5.52 7.52 -10.96
C CYS A 220 5.25 7.15 -9.49
N PHE A 221 4.52 6.06 -9.24
CA PHE A 221 3.80 5.87 -7.99
C PHE A 221 4.00 4.47 -7.38
N TYR A 222 4.25 4.44 -6.08
CA TYR A 222 4.42 3.24 -5.26
C TYR A 222 3.13 2.42 -5.17
N SER A 223 1.95 3.06 -5.04
CA SER A 223 0.67 2.33 -4.90
C SER A 223 0.35 1.43 -6.09
N ASN A 224 0.94 1.73 -7.26
CA ASN A 224 0.82 0.97 -8.49
C ASN A 224 2.10 0.18 -8.83
N GLU A 225 2.90 -0.17 -7.81
CA GLU A 225 4.16 -0.91 -7.96
C GLU A 225 5.15 -0.26 -8.94
N TRP A 226 5.09 1.07 -9.09
CA TRP A 226 5.85 1.82 -10.07
C TRP A 226 5.56 1.42 -11.53
N SER A 227 4.43 0.77 -11.81
CA SER A 227 3.97 0.54 -13.18
C SER A 227 3.54 1.87 -13.80
N PRO A 228 3.98 2.18 -15.04
CA PRO A 228 3.49 3.35 -15.77
C PRO A 228 2.00 3.30 -16.06
N VAL A 229 1.44 2.09 -16.16
CA VAL A 229 0.06 1.85 -16.55
C VAL A 229 -0.77 1.54 -15.31
N LYS A 230 -1.81 2.34 -15.06
CA LYS A 230 -2.79 2.13 -13.99
C LYS A 230 -4.16 1.83 -14.59
N TYR A 231 -4.83 0.83 -14.04
CA TYR A 231 -6.19 0.46 -14.42
C TYR A 231 -7.16 0.71 -13.27
N SER A 232 -8.44 0.90 -13.61
CA SER A 232 -9.52 1.03 -12.63
C SER A 232 -10.79 0.36 -13.15
N LEU A 233 -11.75 0.14 -12.25
CA LEU A 233 -13.09 -0.35 -12.61
C LEU A 233 -13.97 0.76 -13.21
N ASN A 234 -13.53 2.03 -13.16
CA ASN A 234 -14.30 3.16 -13.65
C ASN A 234 -14.05 3.40 -15.14
N SER A 235 -14.98 2.98 -15.98
CA SER A 235 -14.93 3.17 -17.44
C SER A 235 -15.26 4.59 -17.90
N THR A 236 -15.73 5.47 -17.00
CA THR A 236 -16.19 6.83 -17.36
C THR A 236 -15.12 7.91 -17.14
N ALA A 237 -14.07 7.59 -16.39
CA ALA A 237 -12.95 8.50 -16.19
C ALA A 237 -12.20 8.69 -17.52
N THR A 238 -11.86 9.94 -17.83
CA THR A 238 -10.96 10.23 -18.97
C THR A 238 -9.52 10.04 -18.49
N PRO A 239 -8.79 9.04 -18.97
CA PRO A 239 -7.42 8.81 -18.51
C PRO A 239 -6.49 9.92 -19.00
N SER A 240 -5.41 10.15 -18.26
CA SER A 240 -4.35 11.10 -18.63
C SER A 240 -3.05 10.38 -18.93
N LEU A 241 -2.28 10.93 -19.87
CA LEU A 241 -0.86 10.66 -19.98
C LEU A 241 -0.11 11.78 -19.27
N THR A 242 0.69 11.40 -18.29
CA THR A 242 1.44 12.27 -17.39
C THR A 242 2.94 11.97 -17.47
N LEU A 243 3.76 13.03 -17.45
CA LEU A 243 5.20 12.93 -17.25
C LEU A 243 5.60 13.69 -15.99
N ARG A 244 6.34 13.01 -15.12
CA ARG A 244 6.90 13.59 -13.90
C ARG A 244 8.41 13.52 -13.92
N TYR A 245 9.05 14.57 -13.43
CA TYR A 245 10.48 14.57 -13.27
C TYR A 245 10.89 13.62 -12.14
N PHE A 246 12.06 13.00 -12.23
CA PHE A 246 12.52 12.07 -11.20
C PHE A 246 12.65 12.71 -9.81
N GLN A 247 12.91 14.03 -9.76
CA GLN A 247 12.99 14.79 -8.52
C GLN A 247 11.65 15.28 -7.98
N ASP A 248 10.54 15.00 -8.66
CA ASP A 248 9.22 15.49 -8.25
C ASP A 248 8.93 15.08 -6.79
N SER A 249 8.56 16.06 -5.98
CA SER A 249 8.21 15.87 -4.57
C SER A 249 7.06 14.88 -4.35
N GLU A 250 6.17 14.70 -5.33
CA GLU A 250 5.08 13.72 -5.25
C GLU A 250 5.60 12.28 -5.43
N VAL A 251 6.60 12.07 -6.30
CA VAL A 251 7.34 10.81 -6.43
C VAL A 251 8.11 10.51 -5.13
N ALA A 252 8.73 11.54 -4.53
CA ALA A 252 9.41 11.41 -3.25
C ALA A 252 8.45 11.05 -2.11
N ALA A 253 7.29 11.71 -2.04
CA ALA A 253 6.25 11.43 -1.05
C ALA A 253 5.72 10.00 -1.22
N SER A 254 5.34 9.63 -2.45
CA SER A 254 4.90 8.28 -2.81
C SER A 254 5.87 7.19 -2.33
N TYR A 255 7.17 7.33 -2.61
CA TYR A 255 8.18 6.40 -2.12
C TYR A 255 8.26 6.36 -0.59
N THR A 256 8.35 7.54 0.03
CA THR A 256 8.60 7.67 1.46
C THR A 256 7.42 7.16 2.28
N THR A 257 6.19 7.45 1.86
CA THR A 257 4.97 7.03 2.55
C THR A 257 4.42 5.70 2.03
N ARG A 258 5.18 4.99 1.17
CA ARG A 258 4.79 3.70 0.57
C ARG A 258 3.40 3.75 -0.07
N GLY A 259 3.09 4.84 -0.79
CA GLY A 259 1.83 5.05 -1.52
C GLY A 259 0.70 5.71 -0.74
N CYS A 260 0.77 5.81 0.60
CA CYS A 260 -0.31 6.40 1.41
C CYS A 260 -0.70 7.82 0.97
N SER A 261 0.28 8.64 0.55
CA SER A 261 0.04 10.02 0.14
C SER A 261 -0.80 10.18 -1.14
N GLU A 262 -0.96 9.10 -1.91
CA GLU A 262 -1.65 9.10 -3.20
C GLU A 262 -3.16 8.84 -3.06
N GLU A 263 -3.58 8.23 -1.95
CA GLU A 263 -4.97 7.79 -1.73
C GLU A 263 -5.83 8.83 -1.01
N HIS A 264 -5.22 9.93 -0.57
CA HIS A 264 -5.85 10.89 0.33
C HIS A 264 -5.55 12.33 -0.10
N ASP A 265 -6.51 13.22 0.09
CA ASP A 265 -6.35 14.66 -0.16
C ASP A 265 -6.05 15.46 1.12
N GLY A 266 -6.27 14.85 2.30
CA GLY A 266 -6.17 15.51 3.61
C GLY A 266 -4.99 15.04 4.46
N ASN A 267 -5.05 15.33 5.76
CA ASN A 267 -4.10 14.80 6.75
C ASN A 267 -4.45 13.34 7.06
N ALA A 268 -3.75 12.42 6.40
CA ALA A 268 -3.94 10.98 6.54
C ALA A 268 -2.88 10.32 7.44
N LYS A 269 -1.99 11.11 8.07
CA LYS A 269 -0.89 10.62 8.91
C LYS A 269 0.04 9.65 8.17
N CYS A 270 0.31 9.91 6.90
CA CYS A 270 1.07 9.01 6.04
C CYS A 270 2.55 8.84 6.43
N MET A 271 3.09 9.69 7.31
CA MET A 271 4.41 9.47 7.92
C MET A 271 4.36 8.54 9.14
N GLY A 272 3.22 7.92 9.40
CA GLY A 272 3.04 6.93 10.47
C GLY A 272 3.02 7.54 11.87
N LEU A 273 3.21 6.67 12.86
CA LEU A 273 3.08 7.00 14.28
C LEU A 273 4.30 7.76 14.82
N THR A 274 4.07 8.68 15.75
CA THR A 274 5.15 9.27 16.55
C THR A 274 5.73 8.25 17.52
N ARG A 275 6.97 8.49 18.00
CA ARG A 275 7.59 7.65 19.05
C ARG A 275 6.73 7.58 20.32
N LYS A 276 6.06 8.69 20.67
CA LYS A 276 5.19 8.76 21.85
C LYS A 276 3.95 7.89 21.67
N GLU A 277 3.31 7.94 20.50
CA GLU A 277 2.16 7.08 20.17
C GLU A 277 2.57 5.60 20.11
N ALA A 278 3.67 5.28 19.42
CA ALA A 278 4.20 3.92 19.34
C ALA A 278 4.55 3.35 20.72
N SER A 279 5.22 4.14 21.57
CA SER A 279 5.55 3.75 22.94
C SER A 279 4.29 3.52 23.78
N ARG A 280 3.27 4.37 23.65
CA ARG A 280 1.99 4.19 24.36
C ARG A 280 1.29 2.90 23.95
N ILE A 281 1.25 2.60 22.65
CA ILE A 281 0.71 1.33 22.13
C ILE A 281 1.53 0.17 22.68
N GLY A 282 2.86 0.27 22.64
CA GLY A 282 3.78 -0.75 23.15
C GLY A 282 3.54 -1.08 24.61
N ILE A 283 3.44 -0.06 25.48
CA ILE A 283 3.13 -0.22 26.90
C ILE A 283 1.79 -0.93 27.09
N ILE A 284 0.74 -0.50 26.39
CA ILE A 284 -0.60 -1.08 26.52
C ILE A 284 -0.58 -2.57 26.11
N CYS A 285 0.03 -2.90 24.97
CA CYS A 285 0.16 -4.29 24.50
C CYS A 285 0.93 -5.16 25.50
N THR A 286 2.05 -4.66 26.04
CA THR A 286 2.84 -5.39 27.04
C THR A 286 2.07 -5.62 28.33
N VAL A 287 1.37 -4.60 28.86
CA VAL A 287 0.57 -4.72 30.09
C VAL A 287 -0.58 -5.71 29.91
N ILE A 288 -1.33 -5.61 28.82
CA ILE A 288 -2.43 -6.55 28.51
C ILE A 288 -1.88 -7.97 28.41
N SER A 289 -0.76 -8.16 27.72
CA SER A 289 -0.18 -9.49 27.56
C SER A 289 0.27 -10.09 28.89
N ILE A 290 0.97 -9.33 29.73
CA ILE A 290 1.40 -9.80 31.06
C ILE A 290 0.18 -10.19 31.90
N ALA A 291 -0.89 -9.39 31.89
CA ALA A 291 -2.12 -9.69 32.63
C ALA A 291 -2.77 -11.00 32.15
N VAL A 292 -2.89 -11.19 30.83
CA VAL A 292 -3.44 -12.43 30.24
C VAL A 292 -2.55 -13.63 30.59
N MET A 293 -1.23 -13.50 30.49
CA MET A 293 -0.29 -14.57 30.85
C MET A 293 -0.42 -15.00 32.31
N ILE A 294 -0.55 -14.04 33.23
CA ILE A 294 -0.74 -14.33 34.66
C ILE A 294 -2.02 -15.15 34.86
N VAL A 295 -3.15 -14.73 34.25
CA VAL A 295 -4.42 -15.45 34.36
C VAL A 295 -4.33 -16.86 33.77
N LEU A 296 -3.66 -17.04 32.63
CA LEU A 296 -3.48 -18.36 32.02
C LEU A 296 -2.63 -19.28 32.89
N LEU A 297 -1.55 -18.76 33.47
CA LEU A 297 -0.69 -19.52 34.37
C LEU A 297 -1.40 -19.90 35.67
N THR A 298 -2.22 -19.02 36.25
CA THR A 298 -3.00 -19.33 37.46
C THR A 298 -4.05 -20.38 37.19
N VAL A 299 -4.81 -20.28 36.10
CA VAL A 299 -5.80 -21.30 35.70
C VAL A 299 -5.14 -22.65 35.45
N MET A 300 -4.01 -22.69 34.72
CA MET A 300 -3.27 -23.95 34.54
C MET A 300 -2.76 -24.53 35.86
N GLY A 301 -2.28 -23.67 36.77
CA GLY A 301 -1.87 -24.06 38.11
C GLY A 301 -3.00 -24.73 38.88
N ILE A 302 -4.18 -24.11 38.90
CA ILE A 302 -5.39 -24.65 39.54
C ILE A 302 -5.80 -25.98 38.91
N VAL A 303 -5.88 -26.07 37.58
CA VAL A 303 -6.25 -27.30 36.86
C VAL A 303 -5.28 -28.44 37.14
N ASN A 304 -3.97 -28.16 37.14
CA ASN A 304 -2.95 -29.16 37.45
C ASN A 304 -2.99 -29.58 38.92
N TYR A 305 -3.30 -28.67 39.85
CA TYR A 305 -3.47 -28.96 41.27
C TYR A 305 -4.68 -29.88 41.50
N VAL A 306 -5.86 -29.54 40.94
CA VAL A 306 -7.07 -30.36 41.03
C VAL A 306 -6.84 -31.75 40.45
N ARG A 307 -6.16 -31.85 39.28
CA ARG A 307 -5.81 -33.16 38.69
C ARG A 307 -4.85 -33.99 39.55
N ARG A 308 -3.97 -33.36 40.33
CA ARG A 308 -3.11 -34.10 41.27
C ARG A 308 -3.93 -34.66 42.42
N LEU A 309 -4.80 -33.85 43.02
CA LEU A 309 -5.69 -34.29 44.10
C LEU A 309 -6.58 -35.48 43.68
N GLU A 310 -7.19 -35.43 42.48
CA GLU A 310 -7.96 -36.57 41.95
C GLU A 310 -7.11 -37.85 41.79
N LYS A 311 -5.83 -37.71 41.46
CA LYS A 311 -4.93 -38.85 41.25
C LYS A 311 -4.50 -39.47 42.58
N ASP A 312 -4.34 -38.65 43.60
CA ASP A 312 -3.97 -39.07 44.96
C ASP A 312 -5.17 -39.75 45.66
N ASP A 313 -6.41 -39.29 45.45
CA ASP A 313 -7.63 -39.94 45.96
C ASP A 313 -7.88 -41.34 45.37
N ILE A 314 -7.48 -41.59 44.11
CA ILE A 314 -7.62 -42.91 43.46
C ILE A 314 -6.56 -43.92 43.95
N THR A 315 -5.49 -43.47 44.60
CA THR A 315 -4.40 -44.32 45.09
C THR A 315 -4.42 -44.57 46.60
N ALA A 316 -5.38 -44.02 47.34
CA ALA A 316 -5.60 -44.36 48.73
C ALA A 316 -6.06 -45.84 48.85
N PRO A 317 -5.34 -46.71 49.58
CA PRO A 317 -5.78 -48.09 49.79
C PRO A 317 -7.03 -48.08 50.66
N ILE A 318 -8.07 -48.75 50.17
CA ILE A 318 -9.25 -49.09 50.97
C ILE A 318 -8.75 -50.05 52.07
N VAL A 319 -8.72 -49.56 53.32
CA VAL A 319 -8.50 -50.37 54.52
C VAL A 319 -9.74 -51.20 54.80
#